data_AF-A0A452EIW9-F1
#
_entry.id   AF-A0A452EIW9-F1
#
_cell.length_a   1.000
_cell.length_b   1.000
_cell.length_c   1.000
_cell.angle_alpha   90.00
_cell.angle_beta   90.00
_cell.angle_gamma   90.00
#
_symmetry.space_group_name_H-M   'P 1'
#
loop_
_entity.id
_entity.type
_entity.pdbx_description
1 polymer ?
#
loop_
_entity_poly.entity_id
_entity_poly.type
_entity_poly.pdbx_seq_one_letter_code
_entity_poly.pdbx_strand_id
1 'polypeptide(L)'
;MVARLLLRSWFRGLAVGLGVPCRLLSTGFEPSQYLQRSIVPTMHYQDSLPRLPIPKLEDTIRRYLSAQKPLLDDSQFRKTEELCKSFETGIGKELHEQLVAQDKQNKHTSYISGQGFDRHLFALRYLAAAKGISMPELFLDPAYRQINHNILSTSTLNSPAVRIGCFAPVVSDGLGIAYAVQDGWIGCNVSTYQGRNAREFLQCVEKALEDMFDALEGKTIKS
;
A
#
# COMPACT_ATOMS: atom_id res chain seq x y z
N MET A 1 6.09 -15.65 12.94
CA MET A 1 5.57 -16.92 12.35
C MET A 1 4.95 -16.59 11.00
N VAL A 2 5.09 -17.43 9.98
CA VAL A 2 4.49 -17.21 8.65
C VAL A 2 3.34 -18.20 8.48
N ALA A 3 2.14 -17.70 8.19
CA ALA A 3 0.96 -18.52 7.91
C ALA A 3 0.49 -18.27 6.48
N ARG A 4 0.06 -19.33 5.79
CA ARG A 4 -0.33 -19.31 4.39
C ARG A 4 -1.74 -19.84 4.22
N LEU A 5 -2.56 -19.09 3.47
CA LEU A 5 -3.85 -19.54 2.99
C LEU A 5 -3.82 -19.62 1.46
N LEU A 6 -4.20 -20.78 0.93
CA LEU A 6 -4.48 -21.00 -0.49
C LEU A 6 -5.92 -21.49 -0.58
N LEU A 7 -6.83 -20.65 -1.07
CA LEU A 7 -8.20 -21.09 -1.33
C LEU A 7 -8.24 -21.93 -2.60
N ARG A 8 -8.95 -23.07 -2.54
CA ARG A 8 -8.96 -24.15 -3.56
C ARG A 8 -9.48 -23.69 -4.91
N SER A 9 -9.11 -24.42 -5.97
CA SER A 9 -9.66 -24.31 -7.32
C SER A 9 -11.16 -24.61 -7.35
N TRP A 10 -11.96 -23.70 -7.90
CA TRP A 10 -13.38 -23.95 -8.16
C TRP A 10 -13.58 -24.75 -9.46
N PHE A 11 -14.18 -25.94 -9.33
CA PHE A 11 -14.75 -26.70 -10.43
C PHE A 11 -16.17 -26.20 -10.73
N ARG A 12 -16.44 -25.83 -11.99
CA ARG A 12 -17.80 -25.60 -12.51
C ARG A 12 -18.47 -26.95 -12.83
N GLY A 13 -19.60 -27.26 -12.17
CA GLY A 13 -20.73 -28.05 -12.70
C GLY A 13 -20.53 -29.54 -13.03
N LEU A 14 -21.60 -30.34 -12.85
CA LEU A 14 -21.64 -31.79 -13.13
C LEU A 14 -21.38 -32.11 -14.62
N ALA A 15 -20.37 -32.93 -14.88
CA ALA A 15 -20.34 -33.83 -16.02
C ALA A 15 -19.57 -35.11 -15.65
N VAL A 16 -20.26 -36.24 -15.75
CA VAL A 16 -19.67 -37.58 -15.76
C VAL A 16 -18.85 -37.70 -17.04
N GLY A 17 -17.55 -37.97 -16.93
CA GLY A 17 -16.70 -38.19 -18.10
C GLY A 17 -15.23 -38.36 -17.71
N LEU A 18 -14.63 -39.44 -18.22
CA LEU A 18 -13.23 -39.83 -18.05
C LEU A 18 -12.25 -38.66 -18.20
N GLY A 19 -11.22 -38.66 -17.36
CA GLY A 19 -10.22 -37.62 -17.20
C GLY A 19 -9.82 -36.95 -18.52
N VAL A 20 -10.16 -35.67 -18.64
CA VAL A 20 -9.53 -34.77 -19.60
C VAL A 20 -8.22 -34.32 -18.97
N PRO A 21 -7.05 -34.66 -19.53
CA PRO A 21 -5.80 -34.13 -19.03
C PRO A 21 -5.83 -32.62 -19.25
N CYS A 22 -5.74 -31.86 -18.15
CA CYS A 22 -5.39 -30.46 -18.22
C CYS A 22 -4.09 -30.39 -19.02
N ARG A 23 -4.10 -29.78 -20.22
CA ARG A 23 -2.88 -29.63 -21.01
C ARG A 23 -1.84 -28.96 -20.13
N LEU A 24 -0.77 -29.68 -19.79
CA LEU A 24 0.46 -29.06 -19.34
C LEU A 24 0.95 -28.20 -20.50
N LEU A 25 0.66 -26.90 -20.46
CA LEU A 25 1.40 -25.94 -21.25
C LEU A 25 2.80 -25.88 -20.62
N SER A 26 3.76 -26.39 -21.39
CA SER A 26 5.20 -26.49 -21.09
C SER A 26 5.68 -27.82 -20.51
N THR A 27 5.91 -28.78 -21.40
CA THR A 27 7.01 -29.73 -21.26
C THR A 27 8.33 -28.96 -21.45
N GLY A 28 8.90 -28.46 -20.37
CA GLY A 28 10.19 -27.77 -20.40
C GLY A 28 10.40 -26.93 -19.15
N PHE A 29 11.02 -27.50 -18.12
CA PHE A 29 11.48 -26.72 -16.97
C PHE A 29 12.83 -26.07 -17.35
N GLU A 30 12.77 -25.05 -18.20
CA GLU A 30 13.93 -24.18 -18.48
C GLU A 30 13.98 -23.07 -17.41
N PRO A 31 15.05 -22.96 -16.60
CA PRO A 31 15.13 -22.02 -15.48
C PRO A 31 14.96 -20.53 -15.85
N SER A 32 15.00 -20.19 -17.14
CA SER A 32 15.03 -18.82 -17.66
C SER A 32 13.73 -18.33 -18.29
N GLN A 33 12.62 -19.09 -18.29
CA GLN A 33 11.43 -18.70 -19.07
C GLN A 33 10.77 -17.37 -18.61
N TYR A 34 10.90 -17.02 -17.33
CA TYR A 34 10.25 -15.83 -16.76
C TYR A 34 11.19 -14.66 -16.45
N LEU A 35 12.50 -14.87 -16.51
CA LEU A 35 13.49 -13.81 -16.29
C LEU A 35 13.74 -13.11 -17.62
N GLN A 36 13.11 -11.96 -17.83
CA GLN A 36 13.38 -11.12 -18.98
C GLN A 36 14.85 -10.66 -18.93
N ARG A 37 15.68 -11.17 -19.85
CA ARG A 37 17.03 -10.66 -20.07
C ARG A 37 16.95 -9.37 -20.86
N SER A 38 16.79 -8.26 -20.14
CA SER A 38 16.86 -6.94 -20.75
C SER A 38 18.31 -6.60 -21.09
N ILE A 39 18.59 -6.29 -22.35
CA ILE A 39 19.86 -5.68 -22.78
C ILE A 39 19.98 -4.25 -22.20
N VAL A 40 18.81 -3.65 -21.93
CA VAL A 40 18.67 -2.30 -21.41
C VAL A 40 18.69 -2.35 -19.87
N PRO A 41 19.60 -1.61 -19.20
CA PRO A 41 19.65 -1.54 -17.75
C PRO A 41 18.31 -1.10 -17.13
N THR A 42 18.02 -1.54 -15.89
CA THR A 42 16.74 -1.28 -15.20
C THR A 42 16.30 0.19 -15.21
N MET A 43 17.25 1.12 -15.08
CA MET A 43 16.97 2.56 -14.99
C MET A 43 17.27 3.33 -16.29
N HIS A 44 17.45 2.64 -17.41
CA HIS A 44 17.88 3.29 -18.66
C HIS A 44 16.93 4.39 -19.15
N TYR A 45 15.62 4.21 -18.99
CA TYR A 45 14.62 5.20 -19.40
C TYR A 45 14.25 6.19 -18.29
N GLN A 46 14.91 6.14 -17.13
CA GLN A 46 14.55 6.98 -15.98
C GLN A 46 14.61 8.48 -16.33
N ASP A 47 15.64 8.89 -17.08
CA ASP A 47 15.82 10.29 -17.51
C ASP A 47 14.77 10.75 -18.54
N SER A 48 14.08 9.81 -19.19
CA SER A 48 13.01 10.09 -20.16
C SER A 48 11.62 10.17 -19.52
N LEU A 49 11.48 9.77 -18.26
CA LEU A 49 10.18 9.80 -17.58
C LEU A 49 9.75 11.24 -17.26
N PRO A 50 8.46 11.56 -17.44
CA PRO A 50 7.95 12.87 -17.05
C PRO A 50 8.13 13.07 -15.55
N ARG A 51 8.51 14.29 -15.17
CA ARG A 51 8.61 14.65 -13.75
C ARG A 51 7.22 14.79 -13.17
N LEU A 52 7.02 14.19 -11.99
CA LEU A 52 5.78 14.37 -11.25
C LEU A 52 5.81 15.74 -10.56
N PRO A 53 4.76 16.56 -10.71
CA PRO A 53 4.70 17.87 -10.09
C PRO A 53 4.47 17.75 -8.59
N ILE A 54 5.05 18.68 -7.82
CA ILE A 54 4.73 18.82 -6.40
C ILE A 54 3.25 19.22 -6.29
N PRO A 55 2.42 18.50 -5.51
CA PRO A 55 1.03 18.86 -5.28
C PRO A 55 0.93 20.19 -4.53
N LYS A 56 -0.15 20.91 -4.77
CA LYS A 56 -0.50 22.09 -3.98
C LYS A 56 -0.59 21.74 -2.49
N LEU A 57 -0.18 22.66 -1.62
CA LEU A 57 -0.22 22.45 -0.18
C LEU A 57 -1.66 22.23 0.30
N GLU A 58 -2.61 23.00 -0.22
CA GLU A 58 -4.03 22.95 0.14
C GLU A 58 -4.63 21.58 -0.21
N ASP A 59 -4.29 21.03 -1.38
CA ASP A 59 -4.73 19.69 -1.81
C ASP A 59 -4.15 18.59 -0.91
N THR A 60 -2.93 18.79 -0.43
CA THR A 60 -2.24 17.86 0.47
C THR A 60 -2.91 17.83 1.83
N ILE A 61 -3.17 19.01 2.42
CA ILE A 61 -3.85 19.15 3.71
C ILE A 61 -5.27 18.60 3.65
N ARG A 62 -6.02 18.94 2.59
CA ARG A 62 -7.38 18.41 2.37
C ARG A 62 -7.40 16.88 2.33
N ARG A 63 -6.48 16.24 1.60
CA ARG A 63 -6.41 14.78 1.51
C ARG A 63 -5.96 14.14 2.83
N TYR A 64 -5.01 14.76 3.52
CA TYR A 64 -4.59 14.32 4.84
C TYR A 64 -5.76 14.33 5.83
N LEU A 65 -6.54 15.42 5.89
CA LEU A 65 -7.74 15.50 6.72
C LEU A 65 -8.80 14.46 6.33
N SER A 66 -9.05 14.26 5.03
CA SER A 66 -9.96 13.20 4.57
C SER A 66 -9.52 11.80 5.03
N ALA A 67 -8.21 11.54 5.06
CA ALA A 67 -7.65 10.26 5.52
C ALA A 67 -7.67 10.11 7.05
N GLN A 68 -7.60 11.22 7.79
CA GLN A 68 -7.69 11.24 9.25
C GLN A 68 -9.12 11.06 9.77
N LYS A 69 -10.12 11.55 9.01
CA LYS A 69 -11.53 11.53 9.44
C LYS A 69 -12.05 10.15 9.91
N PRO A 70 -11.76 9.01 9.27
CA PRO A 70 -12.19 7.71 9.77
C PRO A 70 -11.33 7.15 10.92
N LEU A 71 -10.19 7.77 11.24
CA LEU A 71 -9.23 7.28 12.24
C LEU A 71 -9.35 7.97 13.60
N LEU A 72 -9.93 9.17 13.63
CA LEU A 72 -9.97 10.06 14.79
C LEU A 72 -11.39 10.26 15.28
N ASP A 73 -11.54 10.53 16.59
CA ASP A 73 -12.79 11.08 17.13
C ASP A 73 -12.95 12.57 16.80
N ASP A 74 -14.16 13.11 17.02
CA ASP A 74 -14.48 14.50 16.67
C ASP A 74 -13.57 15.53 17.37
N SER A 75 -13.13 15.26 18.59
CA SER A 75 -12.30 16.19 19.37
C SER A 75 -10.86 16.19 18.86
N GLN A 76 -10.32 15.00 18.58
CA GLN A 76 -9.01 14.80 17.98
C GLN A 76 -8.98 15.41 16.58
N PHE A 77 -10.01 15.16 15.78
CA PHE A 77 -10.12 15.67 14.42
C PHE A 77 -10.11 17.20 14.38
N ARG A 78 -10.88 17.88 15.26
CA ARG A 78 -10.88 19.36 15.35
C ARG A 78 -9.50 19.91 15.67
N LYS A 79 -8.79 19.29 16.62
CA LYS A 79 -7.41 19.68 16.95
C LYS A 79 -6.48 19.52 15.74
N THR A 80 -6.55 18.39 15.04
CA THR A 80 -5.74 18.17 13.83
C THR A 80 -6.10 19.18 12.73
N GLU A 81 -7.37 19.56 12.58
CA GLU A 81 -7.81 20.58 11.63
C GLU A 81 -7.21 21.97 11.94
N GLU A 82 -7.20 22.36 13.22
CA GLU A 82 -6.55 23.61 13.67
C GLU A 82 -5.05 23.61 13.38
N LEU A 83 -4.36 22.50 13.67
CA LEU A 83 -2.92 22.35 13.38
C LEU A 83 -2.64 22.39 11.87
N CYS A 84 -3.48 21.74 11.07
CA CYS A 84 -3.41 21.79 9.61
C CYS A 84 -3.56 23.21 9.08
N LYS A 85 -4.55 23.97 9.58
CA LYS A 85 -4.79 25.35 9.18
C LYS A 85 -3.64 26.28 9.59
N SER A 86 -3.13 26.12 10.81
CA SER A 86 -1.94 26.83 11.30
C SER A 86 -0.72 26.54 10.42
N PHE A 87 -0.49 25.27 10.09
CA PHE A 87 0.61 24.86 9.21
C PHE A 87 0.46 25.43 7.79
N GLU A 88 -0.73 25.33 7.19
CA GLU A 88 -1.02 25.81 5.83
C GLU A 88 -0.84 27.33 5.69
N THR A 89 -1.30 28.11 6.68
CA THR A 89 -1.19 29.58 6.68
C THR A 89 0.17 30.10 7.20
N GLY A 90 0.91 29.26 7.91
CA GLY A 90 2.20 29.61 8.51
C GLY A 90 3.38 28.92 7.81
N ILE A 91 4.21 28.24 8.60
CA ILE A 91 5.50 27.69 8.15
C ILE A 91 5.38 26.66 7.01
N GLY A 92 4.23 25.99 6.88
CA GLY A 92 4.00 25.02 5.80
C GLY A 92 4.03 25.67 4.42
N LYS A 93 3.54 26.90 4.28
CA LYS A 93 3.61 27.67 3.03
C LYS A 93 5.05 27.97 2.65
N GLU A 94 5.85 28.47 3.59
CA GLU A 94 7.27 28.78 3.35
C GLU A 94 8.07 27.52 2.99
N LEU A 95 7.83 26.41 3.69
CA LEU A 95 8.46 25.12 3.39
C LEU A 95 8.06 24.62 2.00
N HIS A 96 6.79 24.77 1.62
CA HIS A 96 6.30 24.37 0.31
C HIS A 96 6.92 25.21 -0.82
N GLU A 97 6.97 26.54 -0.67
CA GLU A 97 7.62 27.43 -1.63
C GLU A 97 9.10 27.09 -1.82
N GLN A 98 9.80 26.78 -0.72
CA GLN A 98 11.20 26.34 -0.76
C GLN A 98 11.36 24.97 -1.43
N LEU A 99 10.47 24.01 -1.14
CA LEU A 99 10.48 22.70 -1.79
C LEU A 99 10.27 22.83 -3.30
N VAL A 100 9.36 23.70 -3.74
CA VAL A 100 9.12 24.01 -5.16
C VAL A 100 10.33 24.69 -5.79
N ALA A 101 10.98 25.63 -5.09
CA ALA A 101 12.21 26.26 -5.57
C ALA A 101 13.35 25.23 -5.73
N GLN A 102 13.50 24.31 -4.78
CA GLN A 102 14.48 23.24 -4.84
C GLN A 102 14.19 22.26 -5.99
N ASP A 103 12.93 21.86 -6.19
CA ASP A 103 12.54 20.99 -7.30
C ASP A 103 12.83 21.61 -8.67
N LYS A 104 12.60 22.93 -8.83
CA LYS A 104 12.96 23.67 -10.05
C LYS A 104 14.47 23.67 -10.33
N GLN A 105 15.30 23.66 -9.30
CA GLN A 105 16.77 23.63 -9.43
C GLN A 105 17.31 22.21 -9.64
N ASN A 106 16.62 21.19 -9.13
CA ASN A 106 17.00 19.80 -9.32
C ASN A 106 16.88 19.42 -10.80
N LYS A 107 17.89 18.73 -11.34
CA LYS A 107 17.87 18.17 -12.71
C LYS A 107 17.39 16.72 -12.77
N HIS A 108 17.28 16.07 -11.60
CA HIS A 108 16.86 14.67 -11.46
C HIS A 108 15.34 14.51 -11.37
N THR A 109 14.84 13.28 -11.51
CA THR A 109 13.40 12.99 -11.44
C THR A 109 12.83 13.18 -10.03
N SER A 110 11.63 13.76 -9.94
CA SER A 110 10.84 13.85 -8.70
C SER A 110 9.81 12.71 -8.63
N TYR A 111 9.74 12.05 -7.47
CA TYR A 111 8.77 10.98 -7.18
C TYR A 111 7.62 11.46 -6.27
N ILE A 112 7.50 12.77 -6.06
CA ILE A 112 6.35 13.32 -5.34
C ILE A 112 5.17 13.33 -6.32
N SER A 113 4.19 12.46 -6.10
CA SER A 113 3.02 12.37 -6.96
C SER A 113 1.95 13.39 -6.53
N GLY A 114 1.30 14.01 -7.51
CA GLY A 114 0.19 14.93 -7.28
C GLY A 114 -1.08 14.28 -6.73
N GLN A 115 -1.06 12.98 -6.38
CA GLN A 115 -2.24 12.21 -5.97
C GLN A 115 -2.21 11.75 -4.49
N GLY A 116 -1.05 11.75 -3.83
CA GLY A 116 -0.92 11.42 -2.41
C GLY A 116 -0.69 12.64 -1.52
N PHE A 117 -0.72 12.45 -0.20
CA PHE A 117 -0.29 13.45 0.78
C PHE A 117 1.01 13.03 1.50
N ASP A 118 1.25 11.73 1.67
CA ASP A 118 2.30 11.16 2.52
C ASP A 118 3.70 11.64 2.12
N ARG A 119 4.06 11.49 0.84
CA ARG A 119 5.38 11.87 0.33
C ARG A 119 5.61 13.37 0.39
N HIS A 120 4.57 14.18 0.18
CA HIS A 120 4.69 15.63 0.27
C HIS A 120 4.87 16.08 1.72
N LEU A 121 4.05 15.61 2.65
CA LEU A 121 4.22 15.91 4.08
C LEU A 121 5.55 15.38 4.62
N PHE A 122 5.99 14.20 4.19
CA PHE A 122 7.32 13.67 4.51
C PHE A 122 8.44 14.59 4.02
N ALA A 123 8.36 15.07 2.77
CA ALA A 123 9.35 15.99 2.21
C ALA A 123 9.40 17.33 2.98
N LEU A 124 8.24 17.90 3.33
CA LEU A 124 8.16 19.14 4.11
C LEU A 124 8.74 18.96 5.52
N ARG A 125 8.42 17.84 6.19
CA ARG A 125 8.99 17.47 7.49
C ARG A 125 10.51 17.32 7.42
N TYR A 126 11.01 16.62 6.40
CA TYR A 126 12.44 16.43 6.17
C TYR A 126 13.14 17.78 5.91
N LEU A 127 12.54 18.64 5.08
CA LEU A 127 13.07 19.96 4.76
C LEU A 127 13.16 20.87 5.99
N ALA A 128 12.13 20.86 6.85
CA ALA A 128 12.15 21.58 8.12
C ALA A 128 13.33 21.15 9.00
N ALA A 129 13.52 19.83 9.16
CA ALA A 129 14.63 19.27 9.92
C ALA A 129 15.99 19.63 9.31
N ALA A 130 16.15 19.50 7.99
CA ALA A 130 17.39 19.80 7.28
C ALA A 130 17.81 21.27 7.40
N LYS A 131 16.84 22.17 7.60
CA LYS A 131 17.07 23.61 7.79
C LYS A 131 17.19 24.04 9.24
N GLY A 132 17.13 23.11 10.19
CA GLY A 132 17.16 23.42 11.62
C GLY A 132 15.94 24.22 12.10
N ILE A 133 14.83 24.18 11.36
CA ILE A 133 13.57 24.80 11.77
C ILE A 133 12.97 23.93 12.89
N SER A 134 12.44 24.57 13.94
CA SER A 134 11.70 23.85 14.98
C SER A 134 10.57 23.04 14.35
N MET A 135 10.46 21.76 14.71
CA MET A 135 9.54 20.83 14.05
C MET A 135 8.09 21.36 14.15
N PRO A 136 7.41 21.61 13.01
CA PRO A 136 6.04 22.09 13.02
C PRO A 136 5.10 21.19 13.82
N GLU A 137 4.17 21.79 14.57
CA GLU A 137 3.28 21.08 15.50
C GLU A 137 2.42 19.99 14.82
N LEU A 138 2.05 20.20 13.56
CA LEU A 138 1.37 19.19 12.72
C LEU A 138 2.11 17.84 12.73
N PHE A 139 3.45 17.85 12.68
CA PHE A 139 4.26 16.63 12.65
C PHE A 139 4.51 16.01 14.04
N LEU A 140 4.15 16.74 15.10
CA LEU A 140 4.19 16.29 16.49
C LEU A 140 2.82 15.78 16.97
N ASP A 141 1.76 16.07 16.22
CA ASP A 141 0.40 15.59 16.48
C ASP A 141 0.37 14.06 16.60
N PRO A 142 -0.21 13.50 17.69
CA PRO A 142 -0.46 12.07 17.80
C PRO A 142 -1.19 11.48 16.59
N ALA A 143 -2.10 12.22 15.96
CA ALA A 143 -2.78 11.78 14.75
C ALA A 143 -1.81 11.56 13.57
N TYR A 144 -0.81 12.43 13.42
CA TYR A 144 0.24 12.26 12.40
C TYR A 144 1.07 11.01 12.67
N ARG A 145 1.37 10.70 13.94
CA ARG A 145 2.05 9.45 14.30
C ARG A 145 1.18 8.23 13.97
N GLN A 146 -0.10 8.28 14.31
CA GLN A 146 -1.03 7.17 14.14
C GLN A 146 -1.23 6.79 12.67
N ILE A 147 -1.46 7.77 11.78
CA ILE A 147 -1.67 7.48 10.36
C ILE A 147 -0.42 6.92 9.67
N ASN A 148 0.79 7.24 10.18
CA ASN A 148 2.04 6.68 9.69
C ASN A 148 2.40 5.32 10.35
N HIS A 149 1.62 4.87 11.33
CA HIS A 149 1.80 3.60 12.03
C HIS A 149 0.98 2.49 11.34
N ASN A 150 1.54 1.96 10.25
CA ASN A 150 0.87 1.02 9.35
C ASN A 150 0.75 -0.40 9.95
N ILE A 151 -0.30 -0.64 10.73
CA ILE A 151 -0.61 -1.97 11.31
C ILE A 151 -0.86 -3.00 10.20
N LEU A 152 -1.64 -2.64 9.17
CA LEU A 152 -1.88 -3.49 8.01
C LEU A 152 -1.00 -3.02 6.86
N SER A 153 0.17 -3.63 6.68
CA SER A 153 1.01 -3.36 5.53
C SER A 153 0.74 -4.41 4.46
N THR A 154 0.29 -3.98 3.28
CA THR A 154 -0.17 -4.89 2.21
C THR A 154 0.62 -4.68 0.92
N SER A 155 0.92 -5.76 0.21
CA SER A 155 1.49 -5.70 -1.14
C SER A 155 0.96 -6.83 -2.02
N THR A 156 0.81 -6.54 -3.31
CA THR A 156 0.39 -7.53 -4.32
C THR A 156 1.46 -7.72 -5.36
N LEU A 157 1.53 -8.94 -5.89
CA LEU A 157 2.42 -9.28 -6.99
C LEU A 157 1.73 -10.29 -7.89
N ASN A 158 1.41 -9.87 -9.11
CA ASN A 158 0.82 -10.73 -10.12
C ASN A 158 1.84 -11.09 -11.19
N SER A 159 2.30 -12.34 -11.20
CA SER A 159 3.17 -12.88 -12.23
C SER A 159 3.06 -14.40 -12.28
N PRO A 160 3.00 -15.03 -13.46
CA PRO A 160 3.05 -16.49 -13.57
C PRO A 160 4.37 -17.07 -13.02
N ALA A 161 5.41 -16.24 -12.89
CA ALA A 161 6.69 -16.60 -12.31
C ALA A 161 6.68 -16.69 -10.78
N VAL A 162 5.69 -16.07 -10.14
CA VAL A 162 5.65 -15.88 -8.68
C VAL A 162 4.49 -16.66 -8.11
N ARG A 163 4.80 -17.67 -7.29
CA ARG A 163 3.75 -18.42 -6.59
C ARG A 163 3.14 -17.63 -5.44
N ILE A 164 3.98 -17.00 -4.61
CA ILE A 164 3.54 -16.13 -3.52
C ILE A 164 4.72 -15.28 -3.01
N GLY A 165 4.46 -14.03 -2.65
CA GLY A 165 5.43 -13.16 -1.97
C GLY A 165 5.31 -13.27 -0.44
N CYS A 166 6.25 -12.65 0.27
CA CYS A 166 6.16 -12.42 1.71
C CYS A 166 7.08 -11.26 2.12
N PHE A 167 6.68 -10.51 3.13
CA PHE A 167 7.52 -9.53 3.82
C PHE A 167 7.08 -9.47 5.28
N ALA A 168 7.98 -9.03 6.17
CA ALA A 168 7.68 -8.88 7.60
C ALA A 168 6.82 -7.64 7.86
N PRO A 169 6.12 -7.53 9.01
CA PRO A 169 5.43 -6.31 9.38
C PRO A 169 6.38 -5.11 9.50
N VAL A 170 5.88 -3.92 9.19
CA VAL A 170 6.64 -2.65 9.25
C VAL A 170 6.59 -1.98 10.62
N VAL A 171 5.75 -2.49 11.53
CA VAL A 171 5.63 -2.07 12.94
C VAL A 171 5.56 -3.31 13.83
N SER A 172 5.93 -3.19 15.11
CA SER A 172 6.07 -4.33 16.03
C SER A 172 4.77 -5.09 16.29
N ASP A 173 3.64 -4.39 16.28
CA ASP A 173 2.29 -4.94 16.46
C ASP A 173 1.55 -5.07 15.12
N GLY A 174 2.27 -5.12 14.00
CA GLY A 174 1.70 -5.13 12.65
C GLY A 174 1.51 -6.51 12.02
N LEU A 175 0.95 -6.48 10.82
CA LEU A 175 0.78 -7.58 9.88
C LEU A 175 1.42 -7.21 8.54
N GLY A 176 2.28 -8.09 8.01
CA GLY A 176 2.76 -8.02 6.64
C GLY A 176 1.94 -8.95 5.77
N ILE A 177 1.16 -8.41 4.84
CA ILE A 177 0.16 -9.13 4.06
C ILE A 177 0.57 -9.08 2.58
N ALA A 178 1.13 -10.18 2.09
CA ALA A 178 1.35 -10.38 0.67
C ALA A 178 0.17 -11.15 0.07
N TYR A 179 -0.47 -10.61 -0.97
CA TYR A 179 -1.62 -11.25 -1.61
C TYR A 179 -1.46 -11.35 -3.13
N ALA A 180 -2.21 -12.28 -3.73
CA ALA A 180 -2.31 -12.43 -5.17
C ALA A 180 -3.74 -12.81 -5.54
N VAL A 181 -4.31 -12.13 -6.53
CA VAL A 181 -5.63 -12.44 -7.10
C VAL A 181 -5.37 -13.02 -8.48
N GLN A 182 -5.75 -14.28 -8.67
CA GLN A 182 -5.62 -15.03 -9.92
C GLN A 182 -7.02 -15.41 -10.43
N ASP A 183 -7.12 -15.81 -11.69
CA ASP A 183 -8.40 -16.12 -12.35
C ASP A 183 -9.26 -17.15 -11.60
N GLY A 184 -8.63 -18.10 -10.89
CA GLY A 184 -9.31 -19.20 -10.21
C GLY A 184 -9.14 -19.26 -8.70
N TRP A 185 -8.37 -18.34 -8.10
CA TRP A 185 -8.08 -18.36 -6.65
C TRP A 185 -7.52 -17.04 -6.14
N ILE A 186 -7.67 -16.81 -4.83
CA ILE A 186 -7.02 -15.71 -4.10
C ILE A 186 -6.05 -16.32 -3.08
N GLY A 187 -4.82 -15.81 -3.06
CA GLY A 187 -3.77 -16.22 -2.13
C GLY A 187 -3.43 -15.12 -1.15
N CYS A 188 -3.29 -15.48 0.13
CA CYS A 188 -2.80 -14.57 1.17
C CYS A 188 -1.67 -15.24 1.97
N ASN A 189 -0.57 -14.50 2.14
CA ASN A 189 0.54 -14.86 3.01
C ASN A 189 0.73 -13.77 4.05
N VAL A 190 0.55 -14.13 5.32
CA VAL A 190 0.52 -13.18 6.42
C VAL A 190 1.66 -13.47 7.38
N SER A 191 2.45 -12.45 7.65
CA SER A 191 3.54 -12.46 8.62
C SER A 191 3.16 -11.60 9.83
N THR A 192 3.67 -11.99 11.00
CA THR A 192 3.54 -11.20 12.22
C THR A 192 4.67 -11.49 13.22
N TYR A 193 4.92 -10.51 14.11
CA TYR A 193 5.76 -10.63 15.29
C TYR A 193 4.95 -11.18 16.49
N GLN A 194 5.54 -11.15 17.68
CA GLN A 194 4.83 -11.48 18.92
C GLN A 194 3.79 -10.39 19.21
N GLY A 195 2.52 -10.77 19.47
CA GLY A 195 1.44 -9.82 19.80
C GLY A 195 0.25 -9.81 18.82
N ARG A 196 0.33 -10.52 17.69
CA ARG A 196 -0.83 -10.78 16.82
C ARG A 196 -0.87 -12.25 16.41
N ASN A 197 -2.04 -12.69 15.94
CA ASN A 197 -2.27 -14.05 15.49
C ASN A 197 -2.53 -14.08 13.98
N ALA A 198 -1.51 -14.42 13.20
CA ALA A 198 -1.63 -14.51 11.73
C ALA A 198 -2.60 -15.62 11.29
N ARG A 199 -2.73 -16.71 12.06
CA ARG A 199 -3.65 -17.81 11.72
C ARG A 199 -5.10 -17.38 11.85
N GLU A 200 -5.44 -16.77 12.98
CA GLU A 200 -6.78 -16.23 13.22
C GLU A 200 -7.13 -15.14 12.22
N PHE A 201 -6.21 -14.22 11.92
CA PHE A 201 -6.43 -13.23 10.88
C PHE A 201 -6.73 -13.87 9.51
N LEU A 202 -5.99 -14.92 9.12
CA LEU A 202 -6.27 -15.64 7.87
C LEU A 202 -7.63 -16.35 7.87
N GLN A 203 -8.08 -16.89 9.00
CA GLN A 203 -9.42 -17.47 9.13
C GLN A 203 -10.51 -16.41 8.95
N CYS A 204 -10.31 -15.21 9.51
CA CYS A 204 -11.22 -14.09 9.28
C CYS A 204 -11.22 -13.64 7.82
N VAL A 205 -10.05 -13.61 7.15
CA VAL A 205 -9.95 -13.29 5.72
C VAL A 205 -10.69 -14.33 4.86
N GLU A 206 -10.52 -15.62 5.15
CA GLU A 206 -11.24 -16.70 4.48
C GLU A 206 -12.76 -16.52 4.62
N LYS A 207 -13.24 -16.38 5.86
CA LYS A 207 -14.67 -16.17 6.15
C LYS A 207 -15.23 -14.92 5.48
N ALA A 208 -14.50 -13.80 5.53
CA ALA A 208 -14.92 -12.56 4.87
C ALA A 208 -15.01 -12.72 3.34
N LEU A 209 -14.07 -13.46 2.73
CA LEU A 209 -14.14 -13.78 1.30
C LEU A 209 -15.36 -14.65 0.99
N GLU A 210 -15.60 -15.71 1.75
CA GLU A 210 -16.79 -16.56 1.61
C GLU A 210 -18.08 -15.75 1.69
N ASP A 211 -18.20 -14.85 2.68
CA ASP A 211 -19.38 -14.00 2.85
C ASP A 211 -19.57 -13.02 1.69
N MET A 212 -18.49 -12.44 1.17
CA MET A 212 -18.53 -11.60 -0.03
C MET A 212 -18.98 -12.40 -1.27
N PHE A 213 -18.50 -13.64 -1.44
CA PHE A 213 -18.91 -14.51 -2.55
C PHE A 213 -20.38 -14.92 -2.42
N ASP A 214 -20.82 -15.32 -1.23
CA ASP A 214 -22.22 -15.68 -0.99
C ASP A 214 -23.16 -14.49 -1.27
N ALA A 215 -22.78 -13.28 -0.87
CA ALA A 215 -23.52 -12.06 -1.17
C ALA A 215 -23.61 -11.77 -2.68
N LEU A 216 -22.50 -11.94 -3.42
CA LEU A 216 -22.47 -11.77 -4.88
C LEU A 216 -23.31 -12.81 -5.62
N GLU A 217 -23.48 -14.00 -5.04
CA GLU A 217 -24.33 -15.07 -5.55
C GLU A 217 -25.80 -14.97 -5.09
N GLY A 218 -26.14 -13.94 -4.31
CA GLY A 218 -27.50 -13.74 -3.78
C GLY A 218 -27.90 -14.72 -2.67
N LYS A 219 -26.94 -15.38 -2.03
CA LYS A 219 -27.17 -16.25 -0.88
C LYS A 219 -27.23 -15.45 0.42
N THR A 220 -27.83 -16.04 1.44
CA THR A 220 -27.84 -15.48 2.79
C THR A 220 -26.47 -15.66 3.45
N ILE A 221 -25.91 -14.58 3.98
CA ILE A 221 -24.66 -14.58 4.74
C ILE A 221 -24.88 -15.37 6.04
N LYS A 222 -24.01 -16.35 6.30
CA LYS A 222 -24.08 -17.17 7.52
C LYS A 222 -23.47 -16.38 8.69
N SER A 223 -24.32 -15.99 9.63
CA SER A 223 -23.94 -15.38 10.93
C SER A 223 -23.14 -16.34 11.80
#